data_AF-A0A8H3A0A7-F1
#
_entry.id   AF-A0A8H3A0A7-F1
#
_cell.length_a   1.000
_cell.length_b   1.000
_cell.length_c   1.000
_cell.angle_alpha   90.00
_cell.angle_beta   90.00
_cell.angle_gamma   90.00
#
_symmetry.space_group_name_H-M   'P 1'
#
loop_
_entity.id
_entity.type
_entity.pdbx_description
1 polymer ?
#
loop_
_entity_poly.entity_id
_entity_poly.type
_entity_poly.pdbx_seq_one_letter_code
_entity_poly.pdbx_strand_id
1 'polypeptide(L)'
;MSIRQASPSVALKATLESLREHQYQSAGRSLRQIVKQHHVPSSLFAEREATMPLSIAGLGARISLVKQEFETAVGFVKFIESQSDAQTMSDTTFDIVSGLLDIASPTSLSCAATILTSVPPTKLSPALVGLLYKAGLDQPDIIQKVWIHCKVLPDPAVVVVLLERLVRDKMYSDAINVLGNLLKGHDRDSEHLPSTIPIQLAPNLLTYGIRAGATDQCLQIYGQASRQVGALPNPEERAHSPLTIEQKLFYGNPRMTIALVRHLVKLSEKRADKLQGWHRALIKGNPRFFLKNAEQIYASYAAVHGFDKFDLPVTERDTALVRASHHHITTAVACLFELDRFTPALDLFYTLFELKEPPDTHDLGIILASLARRNTGRAIQMLLDVAPVRIPGFRPTPHLYSIVIHQSLKIRKMDEAIKLLEHARGAGCGSLDPVVLDDFIRASLKDITYSWRRGSPGSNHPLTSDELKVMTDERLRSLARILDTFRLLGTKANVPTVRRAIEVAIEIRQARIAWDIRVWGEGVGIFGRKYTHTPGDGKGTKEQADEGKSSVLSICRSLRSLHQRGLMDKSELWSKMRALGVGTKSVERRVDIEDEDGAVPVSLRNQVETVP
;
A
#
# COMPACT_ATOMS: atom_id res chain seq x y z
N MET A 1 -1.48 64.63 -11.64
CA MET A 1 -1.88 63.22 -11.88
C MET A 1 -0.82 62.31 -11.28
N SER A 2 -1.13 61.65 -10.16
CA SER A 2 -0.19 60.69 -9.56
C SER A 2 -0.22 59.41 -10.38
N ILE A 3 0.80 59.19 -11.22
CA ILE A 3 0.97 57.94 -11.96
C ILE A 3 1.13 56.84 -10.92
N ARG A 4 0.11 56.00 -10.75
CA ARG A 4 0.19 54.80 -9.90
C ARG A 4 1.37 53.98 -10.39
N GLN A 5 2.45 53.98 -9.63
CA GLN A 5 3.63 53.18 -9.93
C GLN A 5 3.22 51.70 -9.87
N ALA A 6 3.48 50.96 -10.95
CA ALA A 6 3.21 49.54 -11.00
C ALA A 6 4.07 48.84 -9.93
N SER A 7 3.50 47.83 -9.26
CA SER A 7 4.27 47.04 -8.31
C SER A 7 5.47 46.36 -9.02
N PRO A 8 6.61 46.19 -8.34
CA PRO A 8 7.81 45.60 -8.93
C PRO A 8 7.55 44.20 -9.52
N SER A 9 6.65 43.41 -8.91
CA SER A 9 6.22 42.11 -9.45
C SER A 9 5.57 42.23 -10.84
N VAL A 10 4.65 43.19 -11.02
CA VAL A 10 3.97 43.41 -12.31
C VAL A 10 4.98 43.88 -13.37
N ALA A 11 5.89 44.76 -12.99
CA ALA A 11 6.93 45.27 -13.89
C ALA A 11 7.92 44.17 -14.33
N LEU A 12 8.30 43.26 -13.44
CA LEU A 12 9.18 42.12 -13.76
C LEU A 12 8.48 41.10 -14.67
N LYS A 13 7.19 40.81 -14.44
CA LYS A 13 6.42 39.91 -15.32
C LYS A 13 6.26 40.49 -16.72
N ALA A 14 5.91 41.77 -16.84
CA ALA A 14 5.83 42.46 -18.12
C ALA A 14 7.19 42.47 -18.85
N THR A 15 8.29 42.63 -18.12
CA THR A 15 9.65 42.54 -18.70
C THR A 15 9.92 41.16 -19.27
N LEU A 16 9.56 40.09 -18.56
CA LEU A 16 9.72 38.71 -19.04
C LEU A 16 8.87 38.44 -20.29
N GLU A 17 7.65 38.97 -20.36
CA GLU A 17 6.81 38.89 -21.55
C GLU A 17 7.44 39.63 -22.74
N SER A 18 7.92 40.86 -22.54
CA SER A 18 8.65 41.60 -23.59
C SER A 18 9.90 40.85 -24.09
N LEU A 19 10.62 40.12 -23.22
CA LEU A 19 11.73 39.27 -23.64
C LEU A 19 11.26 38.12 -24.55
N ARG A 20 10.15 37.45 -24.20
CA ARG A 20 9.57 36.36 -25.01
C ARG A 20 9.07 36.86 -26.37
N GLU A 21 8.60 38.10 -26.43
CA GLU A 21 8.17 38.77 -27.67
C GLU A 21 9.34 39.38 -28.46
N HIS A 22 10.59 39.12 -28.08
CA HIS A 22 11.80 39.64 -28.74
C HIS A 22 11.92 41.19 -28.69
N GLN A 23 11.22 41.85 -27.76
CA GLN A 23 11.25 43.30 -27.54
C GLN A 23 12.39 43.72 -26.58
N TYR A 24 13.63 43.37 -26.91
CA TYR A 24 14.78 43.47 -25.99
C TYR A 24 15.07 44.90 -25.50
N GLN A 25 14.91 45.90 -26.37
CA GLN A 25 15.11 47.31 -25.99
C GLN A 25 14.07 47.78 -24.98
N SER A 26 12.83 47.30 -25.09
CA SER A 26 11.75 47.60 -24.15
C SER A 26 12.04 46.94 -22.80
N ALA A 27 12.34 45.63 -22.80
CA ALA A 27 12.69 44.88 -21.60
C ALA A 27 13.89 45.48 -20.85
N GLY A 28 14.96 45.84 -21.56
CA GLY A 28 16.16 46.46 -20.98
C GLY A 28 15.92 47.87 -20.42
N ARG A 29 14.95 48.64 -20.94
CA ARG A 29 14.53 49.93 -20.36
C ARG A 29 13.72 49.72 -19.08
N SER A 30 12.76 48.78 -19.11
CA SER A 30 11.92 48.44 -17.95
C SER A 30 12.77 47.98 -16.76
N LEU A 31 13.76 47.12 -16.96
CA LEU A 31 14.66 46.68 -15.89
C LEU A 31 15.50 47.83 -15.30
N ARG A 32 16.03 48.71 -16.15
CA ARG A 32 16.76 49.91 -15.70
C ARG A 32 15.90 50.81 -14.83
N GLN A 33 14.62 50.94 -15.17
CA GLN A 33 13.67 51.72 -14.39
C GLN A 33 13.39 51.05 -13.03
N ILE A 34 13.21 49.72 -13.00
CA ILE A 34 13.02 48.96 -11.75
C ILE A 34 14.24 49.13 -10.82
N VAL A 35 15.46 49.00 -11.35
CA VAL A 35 16.71 49.17 -10.57
C VAL A 35 16.80 50.56 -9.95
N LYS A 36 16.55 51.61 -10.74
CA LYS A 36 16.57 53.02 -10.29
C LYS A 36 15.51 53.32 -9.23
N GLN A 37 14.31 52.75 -9.37
CA GLN A 37 13.18 53.04 -8.50
C GLN A 37 13.21 52.27 -7.17
N HIS A 38 13.79 51.07 -7.16
CA HIS A 38 13.71 50.16 -6.01
C HIS A 38 15.03 49.95 -5.26
N HIS A 39 16.01 50.86 -5.46
CA HIS A 39 17.31 50.88 -4.76
C HIS A 39 18.00 49.52 -4.74
N VAL A 40 18.00 48.82 -5.88
CA VAL A 40 18.75 47.57 -6.02
C VAL A 40 20.24 47.90 -5.89
N PRO A 41 21.02 47.15 -5.09
CA PRO A 41 22.45 47.41 -4.91
C PRO A 41 23.17 47.54 -6.25
N SER A 42 23.92 48.62 -6.43
CA SER A 42 24.68 48.90 -7.67
C SER A 42 25.73 47.84 -7.99
N SER A 43 26.13 47.02 -7.02
CA SER A 43 26.99 45.84 -7.19
C SER A 43 26.36 44.72 -8.04
N LEU A 44 25.03 44.68 -8.19
CA LEU A 44 24.31 43.70 -9.00
C LEU A 44 24.09 44.16 -10.45
N PHE A 45 24.56 45.36 -10.81
CA PHE A 45 24.23 46.02 -12.05
C PHE A 45 25.48 46.57 -12.74
N ALA A 46 25.97 45.87 -13.77
CA ALA A 46 26.87 46.48 -14.74
C ALA A 46 26.05 47.04 -15.91
N GLU A 47 26.24 48.30 -16.30
CA GLU A 47 25.47 48.96 -17.37
C GLU A 47 25.46 48.19 -18.70
N ARG A 48 26.49 47.36 -18.93
CA ARG A 48 26.62 46.48 -20.09
C ARG A 48 25.69 45.27 -20.08
N GLU A 49 25.07 44.92 -18.95
CA GLU A 49 24.18 43.75 -18.84
C GLU A 49 22.75 43.99 -19.37
N ALA A 50 22.37 45.24 -19.69
CA ALA A 50 21.01 45.58 -20.12
C ALA A 50 20.82 45.68 -21.65
N THR A 51 21.76 45.16 -22.45
CA THR A 51 21.77 45.31 -23.91
C THR A 51 21.58 43.99 -24.67
N MET A 52 22.05 42.86 -24.13
CA MET A 52 21.94 41.54 -24.75
C MET A 52 20.81 40.73 -24.11
N PRO A 53 20.03 39.92 -24.88
CA PRO A 53 18.87 39.19 -24.36
C PRO A 53 19.16 38.32 -23.13
N LEU A 54 20.27 37.57 -23.15
CA LEU A 54 20.68 36.70 -22.03
C LEU A 54 21.06 37.51 -20.78
N SER A 55 21.76 38.63 -20.96
CA SER A 55 22.15 39.51 -19.87
C SER A 55 20.94 40.22 -19.24
N ILE A 56 19.97 40.63 -20.06
CA ILE A 56 18.69 41.21 -19.61
C ILE A 56 17.91 40.17 -18.78
N ALA A 57 17.84 38.93 -19.26
CA ALA A 57 17.18 37.85 -18.53
C ALA A 57 17.89 37.51 -17.21
N GLY A 58 19.22 37.45 -17.21
CA GLY A 58 20.03 37.20 -16.02
C GLY A 58 19.85 38.25 -14.94
N LEU A 59 19.88 39.53 -15.33
CA LEU A 59 19.59 40.64 -14.43
C LEU A 59 18.16 40.59 -13.89
N GLY A 60 17.17 40.32 -14.75
CA GLY A 60 15.77 40.16 -14.35
C GLY A 60 15.56 39.05 -13.33
N ALA A 61 16.26 37.93 -13.49
CA ALA A 61 16.22 36.83 -12.54
C ALA A 61 16.86 37.19 -11.18
N ARG A 62 18.04 37.82 -11.17
CA ARG A 62 18.70 38.27 -9.92
C ARG A 62 17.84 39.28 -9.14
N ILE A 63 17.23 40.25 -9.84
CA ILE A 63 16.30 41.21 -9.21
C ILE A 63 15.08 40.48 -8.65
N SER A 64 14.53 39.51 -9.40
CA SER A 64 13.40 38.70 -8.94
C SER A 64 13.75 37.91 -7.68
N LEU A 65 14.97 37.34 -7.57
CA LEU A 65 15.45 36.68 -6.36
C LEU A 65 15.54 37.62 -5.16
N VAL A 66 16.17 38.80 -5.33
CA VAL A 66 16.31 39.79 -4.26
C VAL A 66 14.95 40.27 -3.74
N LYS A 67 13.94 40.32 -4.61
CA LYS A 67 12.56 40.70 -4.26
C LYS A 67 11.67 39.52 -3.85
N GLN A 68 12.22 38.30 -3.76
CA GLN A 68 11.49 37.06 -3.42
C GLN A 68 10.36 36.70 -4.41
N GLU A 69 10.44 37.17 -5.65
CA GLU A 69 9.51 36.88 -6.74
C GLU A 69 9.95 35.60 -7.48
N PHE A 70 9.92 34.47 -6.78
CA PHE A 70 10.58 33.23 -7.23
C PHE A 70 10.02 32.68 -8.55
N GLU A 71 8.70 32.72 -8.79
CA GLU A 71 8.10 32.25 -10.06
C GLU A 71 8.60 33.06 -11.27
N THR A 72 8.74 34.37 -11.09
CA THR A 72 9.24 35.27 -12.12
C THR A 72 10.73 34.99 -12.38
N ALA A 73 11.51 34.71 -11.33
CA ALA A 73 12.90 34.27 -11.46
C ALA A 73 13.01 32.97 -12.28
N VAL A 74 12.17 31.96 -11.99
CA VAL A 74 12.09 30.71 -12.78
C VAL A 74 11.78 30.99 -14.25
N GLY A 75 10.87 31.95 -14.51
CA GLY A 75 10.50 32.37 -15.86
C GLY A 75 11.67 32.91 -16.67
N PHE A 76 12.51 33.77 -16.07
CA PHE A 76 13.72 34.29 -16.69
C PHE A 76 14.78 33.19 -16.91
N VAL A 77 14.97 32.29 -15.95
CA VAL A 77 15.91 31.16 -16.09
C VAL A 77 15.53 30.24 -17.25
N LYS A 78 14.23 29.91 -17.38
CA LYS A 78 13.75 29.10 -18.52
C LYS A 78 14.02 29.79 -19.85
N PHE A 79 13.91 31.12 -19.91
CA PHE A 79 14.26 31.88 -21.10
C PHE A 79 15.76 31.78 -21.39
N ILE A 80 16.64 31.98 -20.39
CA ILE A 80 18.10 31.84 -20.54
C ILE A 80 18.47 30.48 -21.12
N GLU A 81 17.96 29.40 -20.52
CA GLU A 81 18.30 28.03 -20.95
C GLU A 81 17.70 27.67 -22.31
N SER A 82 16.55 28.25 -22.70
CA SER A 82 15.97 28.07 -24.03
C SER A 82 16.78 28.72 -25.16
N GLN A 83 17.59 29.73 -24.82
CA GLN A 83 18.41 30.48 -25.77
C GLN A 83 19.88 30.03 -25.72
N SER A 84 20.23 29.08 -24.86
CA SER A 84 21.60 28.61 -24.67
C SER A 84 21.85 27.28 -25.39
N ASP A 85 22.67 27.34 -26.44
CA ASP A 85 23.17 26.15 -27.15
C ASP A 85 24.32 25.44 -26.39
N ALA A 86 24.73 25.97 -25.23
CA ALA A 86 25.83 25.41 -24.46
C ALA A 86 25.52 23.98 -23.97
N GLN A 87 26.56 23.14 -23.94
CA GLN A 87 26.46 21.77 -23.43
C GLN A 87 26.34 21.70 -21.90
N THR A 88 26.60 22.82 -21.21
CA THR A 88 26.50 22.97 -19.75
C THR A 88 25.45 24.02 -19.39
N MET A 89 24.90 23.92 -18.18
CA MET A 89 24.05 24.96 -17.60
C MET A 89 24.79 26.31 -17.61
N SER A 90 24.08 27.40 -17.89
CA SER A 90 24.70 28.73 -17.87
C SER A 90 25.09 29.14 -16.45
N ASP A 91 26.21 29.85 -16.29
CA ASP A 91 26.69 30.35 -14.99
C ASP A 91 25.61 31.18 -14.27
N THR A 92 24.85 31.96 -15.04
CA THR A 92 23.72 32.75 -14.53
C THR A 92 22.65 31.86 -13.90
N THR A 93 22.27 30.77 -14.58
CA THR A 93 21.31 29.80 -14.03
C THR A 93 21.86 29.13 -12.78
N PHE A 94 23.15 28.77 -12.77
CA PHE A 94 23.81 28.19 -11.61
C PHE A 94 23.76 29.11 -10.39
N ASP A 95 24.09 30.39 -10.57
CA ASP A 95 24.06 31.41 -9.50
C ASP A 95 22.65 31.59 -8.93
N ILE A 96 21.64 31.63 -9.81
CA ILE A 96 20.24 31.79 -9.41
C ILE A 96 19.75 30.58 -8.62
N VAL A 97 20.06 29.36 -9.08
CA VAL A 97 19.70 28.15 -8.34
C VAL A 97 20.41 28.12 -7.00
N SER A 98 21.71 28.42 -6.95
CA SER A 98 22.48 28.48 -5.70
C SER A 98 21.88 29.48 -4.71
N GLY A 99 21.52 30.68 -5.17
CA GLY A 99 20.84 31.68 -4.33
C GLY A 99 19.46 31.24 -3.83
N LEU A 100 18.70 30.46 -4.62
CA LEU A 100 17.46 29.84 -4.14
C LEU A 100 17.71 28.78 -3.06
N LEU A 101 18.78 28.00 -3.21
CA LEU A 101 19.16 26.97 -2.25
C LEU A 101 19.62 27.57 -0.92
N ASP A 102 20.31 28.72 -0.96
CA ASP A 102 20.76 29.42 0.25
C ASP A 102 19.59 29.98 1.08
N ILE A 103 18.48 30.35 0.44
CA ILE A 103 17.26 30.81 1.13
C ILE A 103 16.55 29.63 1.85
N ALA A 104 16.62 28.43 1.26
CA ALA A 104 16.10 27.17 1.82
C ALA A 104 14.62 27.18 2.29
N SER A 105 13.81 28.13 1.83
CA SER A 105 12.36 28.15 2.09
C SER A 105 11.62 27.16 1.19
N PRO A 106 10.44 26.62 1.59
CA PRO A 106 9.68 25.70 0.74
C PRO A 106 9.36 26.23 -0.67
N THR A 107 9.05 27.51 -0.79
CA THR A 107 8.79 28.16 -2.08
C THR A 107 10.06 28.28 -2.92
N SER A 108 11.20 28.65 -2.30
CA SER A 108 12.48 28.74 -3.00
C SER A 108 12.99 27.38 -3.49
N LEU A 109 12.89 26.32 -2.66
CA LEU A 109 13.26 24.95 -3.02
C LEU A 109 12.37 24.39 -4.14
N SER A 110 11.06 24.68 -4.11
CA SER A 110 10.14 24.28 -5.18
C SER A 110 10.48 24.95 -6.51
N CYS A 111 10.91 26.22 -6.46
CA CYS A 111 11.36 26.96 -7.63
C CYS A 111 12.70 26.43 -8.15
N ALA A 112 13.68 26.18 -7.28
CA ALA A 112 14.95 25.56 -7.64
C ALA A 112 14.74 24.19 -8.31
N ALA A 113 13.86 23.35 -7.74
CA ALA A 113 13.49 22.08 -8.32
C ALA A 113 12.80 22.21 -9.68
N THR A 114 11.96 23.22 -9.86
CA THR A 114 11.30 23.50 -11.14
C THR A 114 12.31 23.94 -12.21
N ILE A 115 13.33 24.70 -11.84
CA ILE A 115 14.45 25.04 -12.73
C ILE A 115 15.22 23.77 -13.11
N LEU A 116 15.69 23.00 -12.13
CA LEU A 116 16.49 21.80 -12.36
C LEU A 116 15.77 20.76 -13.23
N THR A 117 14.46 20.61 -13.04
CA THR A 117 13.63 19.69 -13.85
C THR A 117 13.31 20.21 -15.26
N SER A 118 13.53 21.50 -15.52
CA SER A 118 13.35 22.09 -16.86
C SER A 118 14.63 22.08 -17.71
N VAL A 119 15.78 21.80 -17.10
CA VAL A 119 17.08 21.72 -17.78
C VAL A 119 17.37 20.25 -18.13
N PRO A 120 17.90 19.94 -19.34
CA PRO A 120 18.28 18.58 -19.68
C PRO A 120 19.28 18.00 -18.67
N PRO A 121 19.12 16.74 -18.21
CA PRO A 121 20.00 16.13 -17.20
C PRO A 121 21.49 16.17 -17.56
N THR A 122 21.82 16.12 -18.85
CA THR A 122 23.20 16.18 -19.36
C THR A 122 23.90 17.52 -19.09
N LYS A 123 23.13 18.61 -18.91
CA LYS A 123 23.67 19.95 -18.63
C LYS A 123 23.84 20.23 -17.13
N LEU A 124 23.30 19.37 -16.26
CA LEU A 124 23.24 19.62 -14.82
C LEU A 124 24.52 19.23 -14.10
N SER A 125 24.99 20.10 -13.20
CA SER A 125 26.08 19.78 -12.28
C SER A 125 25.57 18.84 -11.17
N PRO A 126 26.20 17.67 -10.95
CA PRO A 126 25.85 16.79 -9.84
C PRO A 126 25.98 17.46 -8.46
N ALA A 127 26.95 18.38 -8.32
CA ALA A 127 27.17 19.11 -7.07
C ALA A 127 25.96 20.01 -6.72
N LEU A 128 25.38 20.68 -7.72
CA LEU A 128 24.21 21.54 -7.54
C LEU A 128 22.96 20.73 -7.14
N VAL A 129 22.78 19.56 -7.76
CA VAL A 129 21.71 18.63 -7.39
C VAL A 129 21.91 18.11 -5.96
N GLY A 130 23.17 17.83 -5.57
CA GLY A 130 23.53 17.47 -4.19
C GLY A 130 23.19 18.56 -3.17
N LEU A 131 23.42 19.83 -3.51
CA LEU A 131 23.05 20.97 -2.65
C LEU A 131 21.53 21.05 -2.44
N LEU A 132 20.74 20.86 -3.50
CA LEU A 132 19.27 20.79 -3.38
C LEU A 132 18.84 19.65 -2.45
N TYR A 133 19.44 18.48 -2.61
CA TYR A 133 19.14 17.34 -1.75
C TYR A 133 19.42 17.60 -0.28
N LYS A 134 20.53 18.29 0.03
CA LYS A 134 20.87 18.69 1.39
C LYS A 134 19.91 19.73 1.95
N ALA A 135 19.57 20.75 1.16
CA ALA A 135 18.64 21.81 1.57
C ALA A 135 17.18 21.34 1.66
N GLY A 136 16.82 20.31 0.88
CA GLY A 136 15.46 19.77 0.77
C GLY A 136 15.18 18.53 1.63
N LEU A 137 16.02 18.21 2.63
CA LEU A 137 15.84 17.02 3.49
C LEU A 137 14.44 16.91 4.09
N ASP A 138 13.85 18.04 4.47
CA ASP A 138 12.49 18.11 5.04
C ASP A 138 11.38 18.12 3.97
N GLN A 139 11.74 18.09 2.68
CA GLN A 139 10.83 18.17 1.54
C GLN A 139 11.07 17.00 0.56
N PRO A 140 10.68 15.77 0.97
CA PRO A 140 10.92 14.55 0.20
C PRO A 140 10.27 14.58 -1.20
N ASP A 141 9.19 15.33 -1.36
CA ASP A 141 8.48 15.49 -2.66
C ASP A 141 9.37 16.18 -3.70
N ILE A 142 10.15 17.16 -3.26
CA ILE A 142 11.08 17.87 -4.12
C ILE A 142 12.26 16.97 -4.49
N ILE A 143 12.82 16.26 -3.51
CA ILE A 143 13.93 15.31 -3.72
C ILE A 143 13.53 14.26 -4.76
N GLN A 144 12.36 13.64 -4.59
CA GLN A 144 11.83 12.64 -5.50
C GLN A 144 11.62 13.21 -6.91
N LYS A 145 10.99 14.38 -7.02
CA LYS A 145 10.74 15.04 -8.31
C LYS A 145 12.04 15.29 -9.08
N VAL A 146 13.07 15.83 -8.41
CA VAL A 146 14.35 16.12 -9.05
C VAL A 146 15.12 14.83 -9.36
N TRP A 147 15.08 13.83 -8.48
CA TRP A 147 15.73 12.54 -8.74
C TRP A 147 15.14 11.80 -9.95
N ILE A 148 13.81 11.78 -10.11
CA ILE A 148 13.14 11.14 -11.25
C ILE A 148 13.68 11.70 -12.57
N HIS A 149 13.95 13.01 -12.61
CA HIS A 149 14.48 13.69 -13.79
C HIS A 149 15.99 13.49 -13.96
N CYS A 150 16.78 13.75 -12.91
CA CYS A 150 18.24 13.85 -13.03
C CYS A 150 18.95 12.49 -12.94
N LYS A 151 18.36 11.53 -12.22
CA LYS A 151 18.96 10.23 -11.88
C LYS A 151 20.36 10.30 -11.24
N VAL A 152 20.74 11.47 -10.71
CA VAL A 152 21.95 11.67 -9.90
C VAL A 152 21.67 11.15 -8.48
N LEU A 153 22.55 10.29 -7.97
CA LEU A 153 22.37 9.74 -6.63
C LEU A 153 22.64 10.81 -5.56
N PRO A 154 21.77 10.93 -4.54
CA PRO A 154 22.03 11.77 -3.38
C PRO A 154 23.15 11.25 -2.48
N ASP A 155 23.55 12.09 -1.52
CA ASP A 155 24.25 11.66 -0.31
C ASP A 155 23.48 10.54 0.42
N PRO A 156 24.15 9.59 1.09
CA PRO A 156 23.51 8.40 1.65
C PRO A 156 22.42 8.70 2.68
N ALA A 157 22.54 9.82 3.42
CA ALA A 157 21.50 10.26 4.35
C ALA A 157 20.21 10.64 3.61
N VAL A 158 20.34 11.34 2.48
CA VAL A 158 19.20 11.72 1.63
C VAL A 158 18.63 10.51 0.89
N VAL A 159 19.47 9.54 0.53
CA VAL A 159 19.02 8.27 -0.08
C VAL A 159 18.03 7.54 0.82
N VAL A 160 18.24 7.52 2.14
CA VAL A 160 17.29 6.90 3.07
C VAL A 160 15.93 7.60 3.03
N VAL A 161 15.92 8.94 3.04
CA VAL A 161 14.68 9.74 2.94
C VAL A 161 13.96 9.49 1.61
N LEU A 162 14.72 9.45 0.51
CA LEU A 162 14.20 9.14 -0.81
C LEU A 162 13.60 7.72 -0.87
N LEU A 163 14.29 6.72 -0.33
CA LEU A 163 13.80 5.34 -0.30
C LEU A 163 12.52 5.21 0.52
N GLU A 164 12.45 5.86 1.68
CA GLU A 164 11.23 5.91 2.48
C GLU A 164 10.06 6.47 1.67
N ARG A 165 10.27 7.59 0.96
CA ARG A 165 9.24 8.21 0.11
C ARG A 165 8.82 7.32 -1.05
N LEU A 166 9.77 6.75 -1.78
CA LEU A 166 9.49 5.87 -2.92
C LEU A 166 8.69 4.63 -2.49
N VAL A 167 9.03 4.03 -1.34
CA VAL A 167 8.27 2.91 -0.78
C VAL A 167 6.86 3.35 -0.37
N ARG A 168 6.71 4.51 0.28
CA ARG A 168 5.41 5.08 0.67
C ARG A 168 4.50 5.31 -0.54
N ASP A 169 5.08 5.79 -1.64
CA ASP A 169 4.36 6.09 -2.89
C ASP A 169 4.25 4.88 -3.82
N LYS A 170 4.65 3.68 -3.35
CA LYS A 170 4.60 2.41 -4.07
C LYS A 170 5.41 2.40 -5.38
N MET A 171 6.42 3.27 -5.49
CA MET A 171 7.37 3.34 -6.60
C MET A 171 8.53 2.35 -6.39
N TYR A 172 8.21 1.06 -6.32
CA TYR A 172 9.16 0.03 -5.92
C TYR A 172 10.31 -0.19 -6.93
N SER A 173 10.03 -0.06 -8.23
CA SER A 173 11.06 -0.17 -9.27
C SER A 173 12.15 0.89 -9.13
N ASP A 174 11.75 2.12 -8.82
CA ASP A 174 12.69 3.22 -8.62
C ASP A 174 13.50 3.02 -7.35
N ALA A 175 12.89 2.56 -6.25
CA ALA A 175 13.61 2.23 -5.02
C ALA A 175 14.66 1.11 -5.24
N ILE A 176 14.33 0.08 -6.04
CA ILE A 176 15.29 -0.97 -6.43
C ILE A 176 16.44 -0.37 -7.24
N ASN A 177 16.15 0.52 -8.18
CA ASN A 177 17.17 1.19 -9.02
C ASN A 177 18.12 2.06 -8.18
N VAL A 178 17.60 2.79 -7.18
CA VAL A 178 18.42 3.57 -6.24
C VAL A 178 19.43 2.67 -5.54
N LEU A 179 18.98 1.56 -4.95
CA LEU A 179 19.87 0.60 -4.28
C LEU A 179 20.86 -0.07 -5.24
N GLY A 180 20.40 -0.41 -6.45
CA GLY A 180 21.27 -0.97 -7.49
C GLY A 180 22.40 -0.01 -7.89
N ASN A 181 22.10 1.29 -7.98
CA ASN A 181 23.11 2.30 -8.30
C ASN A 181 24.09 2.53 -7.14
N LEU A 182 23.67 2.43 -5.88
CA LEU A 182 24.57 2.52 -4.72
C LEU A 182 25.61 1.39 -4.70
N LEU A 183 25.22 0.20 -5.16
CA LEU A 183 26.08 -0.98 -5.19
C LEU A 183 26.84 -1.12 -6.52
N LYS A 184 26.61 -0.23 -7.49
CA LYS A 184 27.17 -0.35 -8.84
C LYS A 184 28.69 -0.25 -8.80
N GLY A 185 29.35 -1.28 -9.33
CA GLY A 185 30.81 -1.36 -9.39
C GLY A 185 31.47 -1.78 -8.07
N HIS A 186 30.70 -2.09 -7.03
CA HIS A 186 31.22 -2.62 -5.78
C HIS A 186 31.19 -4.16 -5.80
N ASP A 187 32.30 -4.77 -5.40
CA ASP A 187 32.41 -6.22 -5.33
C ASP A 187 31.43 -6.80 -4.29
N ARG A 188 30.78 -7.92 -4.63
CA ARG A 188 29.84 -8.63 -3.75
C ARG A 188 30.56 -9.28 -2.58
N ASP A 189 31.79 -9.74 -2.80
CA ASP A 189 32.55 -10.51 -1.82
C ASP A 189 33.42 -9.65 -0.90
N SER A 190 33.46 -8.34 -1.13
CA SER A 190 34.15 -7.37 -0.27
C SER A 190 33.77 -7.49 1.22
N GLU A 191 34.77 -7.32 2.09
CA GLU A 191 34.61 -7.33 3.55
C GLU A 191 33.93 -6.07 4.09
N HIS A 192 33.86 -5.01 3.29
CA HIS A 192 33.33 -3.72 3.70
C HIS A 192 32.13 -3.31 2.84
N LEU A 193 31.26 -2.47 3.41
CA LEU A 193 30.29 -1.73 2.62
C LEU A 193 31.02 -0.78 1.66
N PRO A 194 30.36 -0.37 0.55
CA PRO A 194 30.83 0.75 -0.23
C PRO A 194 31.19 1.93 0.68
N SER A 195 32.28 2.63 0.41
CA SER A 195 32.69 3.82 1.18
C SER A 195 31.59 4.90 1.22
N THR A 196 30.69 4.85 0.26
CA THR A 196 29.48 5.66 0.18
C THR A 196 28.36 5.21 1.11
N ILE A 197 28.47 4.15 1.91
CA ILE A 197 27.39 3.71 2.80
C ILE A 197 27.92 3.68 4.24
N PRO A 198 27.62 4.72 5.04
CA PRO A 198 27.87 4.69 6.47
C PRO A 198 27.15 3.52 7.14
N ILE A 199 27.84 2.79 8.00
CA ILE A 199 27.28 1.60 8.69
C ILE A 199 26.00 1.92 9.47
N GLN A 200 25.91 3.12 10.03
CA GLN A 200 24.75 3.61 10.79
C GLN A 200 23.48 3.73 9.95
N LEU A 201 23.60 3.88 8.62
CA LEU A 201 22.47 3.99 7.70
C LEU A 201 22.05 2.64 7.12
N ALA A 202 22.90 1.61 7.21
CA ALA A 202 22.62 0.29 6.66
C ALA A 202 21.27 -0.31 7.15
N PRO A 203 20.88 -0.21 8.44
CA PRO A 203 19.58 -0.72 8.88
C PRO A 203 18.37 -0.06 8.20
N ASN A 204 18.45 1.24 7.90
CA ASN A 204 17.38 1.96 7.22
C ASN A 204 17.31 1.58 5.74
N LEU A 205 18.47 1.48 5.07
CA LEU A 205 18.55 0.99 3.68
C LEU A 205 17.97 -0.42 3.54
N LEU A 206 18.30 -1.32 4.46
CA LEU A 206 17.78 -2.68 4.51
C LEU A 206 16.27 -2.71 4.75
N THR A 207 15.78 -1.90 5.70
CA THR A 207 14.34 -1.82 6.03
C THR A 207 13.51 -1.41 4.82
N TYR A 208 13.91 -0.33 4.13
CA TYR A 208 13.15 0.19 2.98
C TYR A 208 13.42 -0.61 1.70
N GLY A 209 14.64 -1.09 1.50
CA GLY A 209 15.00 -1.93 0.36
C GLY A 209 14.22 -3.24 0.31
N ILE A 210 14.07 -3.92 1.46
CA ILE A 210 13.25 -5.14 1.56
C ILE A 210 11.78 -4.84 1.28
N ARG A 211 11.26 -3.71 1.80
CA ARG A 211 9.88 -3.28 1.50
C ARG A 211 9.66 -2.98 0.03
N ALA A 212 10.68 -2.48 -0.67
CA ALA A 212 10.67 -2.29 -2.12
C ALA A 212 10.84 -3.60 -2.91
N GLY A 213 11.25 -4.69 -2.26
CA GLY A 213 11.52 -5.98 -2.90
C GLY A 213 12.94 -6.14 -3.46
N ALA A 214 13.87 -5.23 -3.13
CA ALA A 214 15.28 -5.25 -3.53
C ALA A 214 16.09 -6.32 -2.76
N THR A 215 15.65 -7.58 -2.83
CA THR A 215 16.12 -8.66 -1.95
C THR A 215 17.61 -8.98 -2.14
N ASP A 216 18.07 -9.06 -3.39
CA ASP A 216 19.48 -9.35 -3.73
C ASP A 216 20.40 -8.25 -3.19
N GLN A 217 20.06 -6.99 -3.47
CA GLN A 217 20.80 -5.82 -2.99
C GLN A 217 20.83 -5.78 -1.45
N CYS A 218 19.70 -6.10 -0.79
CA CYS A 218 19.65 -6.09 0.67
C CYS A 218 20.47 -7.23 1.30
N LEU A 219 20.48 -8.42 0.70
CA LEU A 219 21.31 -9.53 1.19
C LEU A 219 22.81 -9.23 1.00
N GLN A 220 23.18 -8.59 -0.11
CA GLN A 220 24.55 -8.10 -0.31
C GLN A 220 24.95 -7.07 0.76
N ILE A 221 24.13 -6.03 0.97
CA ILE A 221 24.38 -5.00 2.00
C ILE A 221 24.46 -5.63 3.38
N TYR A 222 23.54 -6.55 3.73
CA TYR A 222 23.56 -7.21 5.04
C TYR A 222 24.84 -8.03 5.24
N GLY A 223 25.25 -8.81 4.24
CA GLY A 223 26.47 -9.62 4.31
C GLY A 223 27.73 -8.77 4.49
N GLN A 224 27.86 -7.69 3.72
CA GLN A 224 28.99 -6.76 3.82
C GLN A 224 28.99 -6.00 5.15
N ALA A 225 27.84 -5.46 5.58
CA ALA A 225 27.70 -4.79 6.86
C ALA A 225 28.01 -5.73 8.03
N SER A 226 27.56 -6.99 7.97
CA SER A 226 27.84 -8.00 9.00
C SER A 226 29.32 -8.39 9.06
N ARG A 227 30.03 -8.42 7.92
CA ARG A 227 31.50 -8.65 7.90
C ARG A 227 32.25 -7.46 8.50
N GLN A 228 31.87 -6.24 8.12
CA GLN A 228 32.47 -5.02 8.62
C GLN A 228 32.28 -4.81 10.13
N VAL A 229 31.08 -5.09 10.66
CA VAL A 229 30.75 -4.95 12.09
C VAL A 229 31.34 -6.09 12.94
N GLY A 230 31.59 -7.24 12.31
CA GLY A 230 32.11 -8.44 12.97
C GLY A 230 31.03 -9.26 13.68
N ALA A 231 31.35 -10.53 13.93
CA ALA A 231 30.47 -11.46 14.64
C ALA A 231 30.24 -11.02 16.09
N LEU A 232 29.07 -11.38 16.63
CA LEU A 232 28.78 -11.16 18.04
C LEU A 232 29.54 -12.20 18.90
N PRO A 233 30.14 -11.78 20.03
CA PRO A 233 30.81 -12.69 20.96
C PRO A 233 29.82 -13.68 21.58
N ASN A 234 30.34 -14.83 21.98
CA ASN A 234 29.55 -15.88 22.63
C ASN A 234 28.93 -15.36 23.94
N PRO A 235 27.86 -15.99 24.46
CA PRO A 235 27.23 -15.58 25.73
C PRO A 235 28.23 -15.41 26.89
N GLU A 236 29.19 -16.33 27.03
CA GLU A 236 30.23 -16.29 28.06
C GLU A 236 31.21 -15.13 27.87
N GLU A 237 31.59 -14.85 26.62
CA GLU A 237 32.48 -13.73 26.27
C GLU A 237 31.79 -12.38 26.46
N ARG A 238 30.48 -12.29 26.21
CA ARG A 238 29.68 -11.06 26.42
C ARG A 238 29.64 -10.60 27.88
N ALA A 239 29.80 -11.52 28.84
CA ALA A 239 29.92 -11.15 30.26
C ALA A 239 31.22 -10.38 30.55
N HIS A 240 32.26 -10.57 29.74
CA HIS A 240 33.62 -10.04 29.96
C HIS A 240 33.99 -8.93 28.98
N SER A 241 33.40 -8.91 27.78
CA SER A 241 33.61 -7.90 26.75
C SER A 241 32.28 -7.30 26.29
N PRO A 242 32.00 -6.01 26.57
CA PRO A 242 30.77 -5.38 26.15
C PRO A 242 30.70 -5.25 24.62
N LEU A 243 29.48 -5.38 24.08
CA LEU A 243 29.23 -5.19 22.64
C LEU A 243 29.62 -3.78 22.18
N THR A 244 30.22 -3.69 21.00
CA THR A 244 30.59 -2.41 20.39
C THR A 244 29.34 -1.59 20.04
N ILE A 245 29.51 -0.27 19.90
CA ILE A 245 28.42 0.62 19.51
C ILE A 245 27.86 0.23 18.13
N GLU A 246 28.74 -0.13 17.20
CA GLU A 246 28.35 -0.54 15.84
C GLU A 246 27.56 -1.85 15.85
N GLN A 247 27.96 -2.83 16.65
CA GLN A 247 27.22 -4.09 16.85
C GLN A 247 25.81 -3.82 17.39
N LYS A 248 25.69 -2.95 18.40
CA LYS A 248 24.38 -2.57 18.97
C LYS A 248 23.50 -1.82 17.96
N LEU A 249 24.08 -0.89 17.20
CA LEU A 249 23.34 -0.11 16.21
C LEU A 249 22.85 -0.96 15.03
N PHE A 250 23.70 -1.86 14.54
CA PHE A 250 23.38 -2.69 13.38
C PHE A 250 22.46 -3.86 13.77
N TYR A 251 22.91 -4.75 14.65
CA TYR A 251 22.14 -5.94 15.02
C TYR A 251 20.97 -5.66 15.96
N GLY A 252 20.99 -4.55 16.70
CA GLY A 252 19.93 -4.18 17.63
C GLY A 252 18.75 -3.42 16.99
N ASN A 253 18.76 -3.16 15.68
CA ASN A 253 17.71 -2.37 15.03
C ASN A 253 16.40 -3.18 14.85
N PRO A 254 15.28 -2.76 15.47
CA PRO A 254 14.06 -3.54 15.47
C PRO A 254 13.35 -3.54 14.11
N ARG A 255 13.31 -2.38 13.43
CA ARG A 255 12.63 -2.21 12.13
C ARG A 255 13.28 -3.05 11.04
N MET A 256 14.62 -3.07 11.01
CA MET A 256 15.40 -3.88 10.10
C MET A 256 15.17 -5.37 10.35
N THR A 257 15.28 -5.79 11.62
CA THR A 257 15.20 -7.21 12.01
C THR A 257 13.86 -7.81 11.61
N ILE A 258 12.73 -7.20 12.01
CA ILE A 258 11.42 -7.75 11.67
C ILE A 258 11.14 -7.71 10.16
N ALA A 259 11.63 -6.69 9.44
CA ALA A 259 11.45 -6.60 8.00
C ALA A 259 12.19 -7.73 7.27
N LEU A 260 13.45 -7.98 7.63
CA LEU A 260 14.26 -9.05 7.06
C LEU A 260 13.70 -10.43 7.42
N VAL A 261 13.47 -10.71 8.71
CA VAL A 261 12.96 -12.00 9.19
C VAL A 261 11.65 -12.35 8.49
N ARG A 262 10.67 -11.45 8.50
CA ARG A 262 9.37 -11.67 7.84
C ARG A 262 9.51 -11.90 6.34
N HIS A 263 10.39 -11.17 5.67
CA HIS A 263 10.60 -11.32 4.22
C HIS A 263 11.23 -12.65 3.87
N LEU A 264 12.28 -13.04 4.59
CA LEU A 264 13.00 -14.30 4.37
C LEU A 264 12.14 -15.52 4.70
N VAL A 265 11.35 -15.48 5.77
CA VAL A 265 10.35 -16.52 6.08
C VAL A 265 9.36 -16.65 4.92
N LYS A 266 8.78 -15.53 4.43
CA LYS A 266 7.86 -15.55 3.28
C LYS A 266 8.50 -16.12 2.01
N LEU A 267 9.80 -15.90 1.80
CA LEU A 267 10.52 -16.52 0.68
C LEU A 267 10.73 -18.02 0.89
N SER A 268 10.95 -18.45 2.14
CA SER A 268 11.10 -19.88 2.48
C SER A 268 9.80 -20.69 2.31
N GLU A 269 8.64 -20.06 2.51
CA GLU A 269 7.32 -20.70 2.33
C GLU A 269 6.90 -20.80 0.85
N LYS A 270 7.53 -20.01 -0.02
CA LYS A 270 7.21 -20.04 -1.46
C LYS A 270 7.78 -21.31 -2.09
N ARG A 271 6.96 -21.98 -2.89
CA ARG A 271 7.41 -23.09 -3.73
C ARG A 271 8.50 -22.62 -4.70
N ALA A 272 9.47 -23.49 -4.98
CA ALA A 272 10.63 -23.16 -5.81
C ALA A 272 10.25 -22.66 -7.21
N ASP A 273 9.20 -23.20 -7.82
CA ASP A 273 8.63 -22.77 -9.11
C ASP A 273 8.05 -21.34 -9.08
N LYS A 274 7.75 -20.79 -7.90
CA LYS A 274 7.26 -19.41 -7.75
C LYS A 274 8.36 -18.40 -7.41
N LEU A 275 9.56 -18.88 -7.10
CA LEU A 275 10.72 -18.00 -6.88
C LEU A 275 11.28 -17.53 -8.22
N GLN A 276 11.81 -16.31 -8.27
CA GLN A 276 12.44 -15.75 -9.47
C GLN A 276 13.92 -16.15 -9.55
N GLY A 277 14.48 -16.19 -10.77
CA GLY A 277 15.80 -16.73 -11.15
C GLY A 277 16.85 -16.84 -10.05
N TRP A 278 17.36 -15.71 -9.55
CA TRP A 278 18.42 -15.69 -8.54
C TRP A 278 18.01 -16.30 -7.19
N HIS A 279 16.77 -16.08 -6.72
CA HIS A 279 16.26 -16.73 -5.51
C HIS A 279 16.26 -18.26 -5.65
N ARG A 280 15.95 -18.79 -6.85
CA ARG A 280 16.03 -20.23 -7.13
C ARG A 280 17.46 -20.74 -7.09
N ALA A 281 18.43 -19.96 -7.56
CA ALA A 281 19.84 -20.33 -7.54
C ALA A 281 20.36 -20.53 -6.11
N LEU A 282 19.98 -19.63 -5.19
CA LEU A 282 20.38 -19.72 -3.77
C LEU A 282 19.84 -20.97 -3.07
N ILE A 283 18.61 -21.38 -3.36
CA ILE A 283 18.01 -22.56 -2.72
C ILE A 283 18.48 -23.89 -3.34
N LYS A 284 19.08 -23.87 -4.53
CA LYS A 284 19.48 -25.09 -5.26
C LYS A 284 20.51 -25.93 -4.48
N GLY A 285 21.38 -25.29 -3.70
CA GLY A 285 22.35 -25.96 -2.82
C GLY A 285 21.92 -26.04 -1.34
N ASN A 286 20.97 -25.21 -0.92
CA ASN A 286 20.50 -25.16 0.46
C ASN A 286 19.00 -24.77 0.50
N PRO A 287 18.07 -25.73 0.55
CA PRO A 287 16.63 -25.44 0.50
C PRO A 287 16.15 -24.61 1.70
N ARG A 288 16.90 -24.60 2.80
CA ARG A 288 16.62 -23.81 4.00
C ARG A 288 17.40 -22.49 4.04
N PHE A 289 18.00 -22.05 2.93
CA PHE A 289 18.84 -20.84 2.89
C PHE A 289 18.13 -19.63 3.52
N PHE A 290 16.92 -19.30 3.07
CA PHE A 290 16.20 -18.12 3.58
C PHE A 290 15.79 -18.28 5.05
N LEU A 291 15.34 -19.47 5.46
CA LEU A 291 14.97 -19.73 6.85
C LEU A 291 16.18 -19.61 7.79
N LYS A 292 17.33 -20.21 7.42
CA LYS A 292 18.58 -20.11 8.18
C LYS A 292 19.07 -18.67 8.32
N ASN A 293 18.98 -17.86 7.26
CA ASN A 293 19.33 -16.44 7.34
C ASN A 293 18.36 -15.68 8.25
N ALA A 294 17.06 -15.99 8.22
CA ALA A 294 16.07 -15.37 9.11
C ALA A 294 16.36 -15.72 10.58
N GLU A 295 16.68 -16.98 10.87
CA GLU A 295 17.08 -17.45 12.21
C GLU A 295 18.35 -16.75 12.68
N GLN A 296 19.38 -16.63 11.82
CA GLN A 296 20.63 -15.96 12.16
C GLN A 296 20.42 -14.46 12.45
N ILE A 297 19.62 -13.77 11.63
CA ILE A 297 19.30 -12.35 11.85
C ILE A 297 18.60 -12.15 13.19
N TYR A 298 17.62 -13.02 13.50
CA TYR A 298 16.94 -12.98 14.79
C TYR A 298 17.89 -13.32 15.95
N ALA A 299 18.74 -14.33 15.81
CA ALA A 299 19.70 -14.73 16.84
C ALA A 299 20.66 -13.58 17.19
N SER A 300 21.16 -12.85 16.18
CA SER A 300 21.99 -11.67 16.41
C SER A 300 21.23 -10.57 17.15
N TYR A 301 19.98 -10.30 16.77
CA TYR A 301 19.12 -9.33 17.46
C TYR A 301 18.82 -9.77 18.91
N ALA A 302 18.52 -11.05 19.11
CA ALA A 302 18.27 -11.63 20.41
C ALA A 302 19.50 -11.54 21.32
N ALA A 303 20.70 -11.78 20.79
CA ALA A 303 21.95 -11.67 21.52
C ALA A 303 22.27 -10.22 21.95
N VAL A 304 21.94 -9.21 21.13
CA VAL A 304 22.13 -7.80 21.51
C VAL A 304 21.25 -7.39 22.70
N HIS A 305 20.03 -7.92 22.76
CA HIS A 305 19.01 -7.52 23.74
C HIS A 305 18.82 -8.53 24.90
N GLY A 306 19.58 -9.63 24.90
CA GLY A 306 19.49 -10.68 25.92
C GLY A 306 18.21 -11.54 25.83
N PHE A 307 17.63 -11.66 24.64
CA PHE A 307 16.47 -12.53 24.38
C PHE A 307 16.88 -13.97 24.02
N ASP A 308 18.14 -14.20 23.71
CA ASP A 308 18.72 -15.52 23.42
C ASP A 308 18.52 -16.54 24.55
N LYS A 309 18.46 -16.09 25.80
CA LYS A 309 18.11 -16.95 26.93
C LYS A 309 16.73 -17.62 26.84
N PHE A 310 15.78 -17.04 26.09
CA PHE A 310 14.46 -17.67 25.90
C PHE A 310 14.52 -18.85 24.92
N ASP A 311 15.65 -19.01 24.22
CA ASP A 311 15.91 -20.14 23.34
C ASP A 311 16.38 -21.38 24.13
N LEU A 312 16.83 -21.19 25.38
CA LEU A 312 17.22 -22.26 26.29
C LEU A 312 16.01 -22.92 26.95
N PRO A 313 16.12 -24.21 27.35
CA PRO A 313 15.13 -24.88 28.19
C PRO A 313 14.87 -24.10 29.48
N VAL A 314 13.64 -24.12 29.98
CA VAL A 314 13.21 -23.37 31.18
C VAL A 314 14.13 -23.59 32.39
N THR A 315 14.72 -24.78 32.52
CA THR A 315 15.67 -25.16 33.59
C THR A 315 17.00 -24.43 33.55
N GLU A 316 17.40 -23.93 32.37
CA GLU A 316 18.70 -23.28 32.11
C GLU A 316 18.54 -21.76 31.90
N ARG A 317 17.32 -21.24 31.97
CA ARG A 317 17.05 -19.82 31.73
C ARG A 317 17.53 -18.98 32.90
N ASP A 318 18.34 -17.97 32.60
CA ASP A 318 18.66 -16.91 33.54
C ASP A 318 17.40 -16.09 33.87
N THR A 319 17.06 -16.05 35.16
CA THR A 319 15.93 -15.30 35.73
C THR A 319 16.18 -13.79 35.82
N ALA A 320 17.35 -13.30 35.41
CA ALA A 320 17.62 -11.86 35.37
C ALA A 320 16.56 -11.10 34.57
N LEU A 321 16.13 -9.95 35.07
CA LEU A 321 15.12 -9.15 34.39
C LEU A 321 15.66 -8.69 33.02
N VAL A 322 14.85 -8.86 31.97
CA VAL A 322 15.14 -8.34 30.63
C VAL A 322 15.08 -6.82 30.66
N ARG A 323 16.19 -6.13 30.35
CA ARG A 323 16.28 -4.67 30.32
C ARG A 323 16.12 -4.10 28.89
N ALA A 324 15.16 -4.63 28.14
CA ALA A 324 14.84 -4.14 26.80
C ALA A 324 13.60 -3.24 26.86
N SER A 325 13.50 -2.28 25.94
CA SER A 325 12.27 -1.48 25.83
C SER A 325 11.10 -2.33 25.31
N HIS A 326 9.87 -1.92 25.65
CA HIS A 326 8.62 -2.48 25.13
C HIS A 326 8.71 -2.80 23.63
N HIS A 327 9.13 -1.82 22.82
CA HIS A 327 9.22 -1.97 21.36
C HIS A 327 10.18 -3.10 20.92
N HIS A 328 11.29 -3.29 21.63
CA HIS A 328 12.23 -4.37 21.32
C HIS A 328 11.68 -5.74 21.66
N ILE A 329 10.97 -5.87 22.78
CA ILE A 329 10.28 -7.09 23.21
C ILE A 329 9.22 -7.47 22.18
N THR A 330 8.33 -6.54 21.81
CA THR A 330 7.29 -6.75 20.79
C THR A 330 7.88 -7.19 19.45
N THR A 331 9.00 -6.58 19.05
CA THR A 331 9.70 -6.94 17.81
C THR A 331 10.26 -8.36 17.88
N ALA A 332 10.87 -8.74 19.00
CA ALA A 332 11.39 -10.09 19.19
C ALA A 332 10.27 -11.14 19.18
N VAL A 333 9.17 -10.87 19.89
CA VAL A 333 7.96 -11.70 19.88
C VAL A 333 7.42 -11.89 18.47
N ALA A 334 7.32 -10.80 17.69
CA ALA A 334 6.91 -10.86 16.30
C ALA A 334 7.86 -11.74 15.46
N CYS A 335 9.17 -11.58 15.61
CA CYS A 335 10.16 -12.40 14.89
C CYS A 335 10.04 -13.88 15.25
N LEU A 336 9.92 -14.22 16.53
CA LEU A 336 9.76 -15.61 16.99
C LEU A 336 8.49 -16.24 16.43
N PHE A 337 7.38 -15.50 16.34
CA PHE A 337 6.18 -15.99 15.69
C PHE A 337 6.33 -16.19 14.18
N GLU A 338 7.05 -15.31 13.47
CA GLU A 338 7.35 -15.54 12.06
C GLU A 338 8.27 -16.74 11.85
N LEU A 339 9.18 -17.00 12.80
CA LEU A 339 10.05 -18.19 12.81
C LEU A 339 9.34 -19.45 13.34
N ASP A 340 8.03 -19.39 13.59
CA ASP A 340 7.25 -20.52 14.07
C ASP A 340 7.66 -21.06 15.46
N ARG A 341 8.36 -20.24 16.27
CA ARG A 341 8.87 -20.53 17.62
C ARG A 341 7.92 -19.99 18.71
N PHE A 342 6.77 -20.65 18.87
CA PHE A 342 5.67 -20.14 19.68
C PHE A 342 5.93 -20.13 21.18
N THR A 343 6.57 -21.16 21.75
CA THR A 343 6.82 -21.21 23.19
C THR A 343 7.75 -20.07 23.63
N PRO A 344 8.93 -19.87 23.03
CA PRO A 344 9.75 -18.69 23.34
C PRO A 344 9.03 -17.37 23.11
N ALA A 345 8.18 -17.27 22.06
CA ALA A 345 7.43 -16.04 21.78
C ALA A 345 6.45 -15.69 22.89
N LEU A 346 5.71 -16.68 23.41
CA LEU A 346 4.77 -16.49 24.50
C LEU A 346 5.50 -16.19 25.81
N ASP A 347 6.58 -16.91 26.11
CA ASP A 347 7.40 -16.67 27.29
C ASP A 347 7.97 -15.24 27.30
N LEU A 348 8.50 -14.79 26.16
CA LEU A 348 9.00 -13.43 26.02
C LEU A 348 7.86 -12.40 26.09
N PHE A 349 6.68 -12.68 25.55
CA PHE A 349 5.53 -11.79 25.69
C PHE A 349 5.08 -11.64 27.15
N TYR A 350 5.16 -12.71 27.95
CA TYR A 350 4.81 -12.66 29.37
C TYR A 350 5.68 -11.69 30.16
N THR A 351 6.91 -11.42 29.71
CA THR A 351 7.80 -10.43 30.35
C THR A 351 7.20 -9.02 30.38
N LEU A 352 6.33 -8.65 29.44
CA LEU A 352 5.64 -7.35 29.49
C LEU A 352 4.79 -7.21 30.77
N PHE A 353 4.10 -8.28 31.16
CA PHE A 353 3.33 -8.29 32.40
C PHE A 353 4.22 -8.28 33.65
N GLU A 354 5.37 -8.95 33.61
CA GLU A 354 6.36 -8.93 34.70
C GLU A 354 6.96 -7.53 34.90
N LEU A 355 7.20 -6.82 33.79
CA LEU A 355 7.65 -5.42 33.77
C LEU A 355 6.54 -4.44 34.18
N LYS A 356 5.31 -4.90 34.37
CA LYS A 356 4.11 -4.07 34.59
C LYS A 356 3.85 -3.09 33.44
N GLU A 357 4.32 -3.42 32.23
CA GLU A 357 4.01 -2.71 31.00
C GLU A 357 2.82 -3.40 30.34
N PRO A 358 1.60 -2.83 30.39
CA PRO A 358 0.44 -3.50 29.82
C PRO A 358 0.60 -3.61 28.30
N PRO A 359 0.35 -4.79 27.70
CA PRO A 359 0.37 -4.93 26.25
C PRO A 359 -0.60 -3.97 25.57
N ASP A 360 -0.14 -3.32 24.52
CA ASP A 360 -0.94 -2.39 23.74
C ASP A 360 -1.73 -3.10 22.62
N THR A 361 -2.47 -2.32 21.82
CA THR A 361 -3.24 -2.88 20.70
C THR A 361 -2.34 -3.49 19.61
N HIS A 362 -1.12 -2.98 19.44
CA HIS A 362 -0.17 -3.48 18.46
C HIS A 362 0.38 -4.85 18.85
N ASP A 363 0.74 -5.02 20.12
CA ASP A 363 1.23 -6.29 20.66
C ASP A 363 0.18 -7.41 20.51
N LEU A 364 -1.06 -7.09 20.91
CA LEU A 364 -2.18 -8.00 20.76
C LEU A 364 -2.45 -8.31 19.29
N GLY A 365 -2.30 -7.32 18.40
CA GLY A 365 -2.40 -7.54 16.95
C GLY A 365 -1.39 -8.57 16.43
N ILE A 366 -0.13 -8.51 16.90
CA ILE A 366 0.93 -9.45 16.51
C ILE A 366 0.61 -10.88 16.97
N ILE A 367 0.21 -11.03 18.23
CA ILE A 367 -0.10 -12.34 18.81
C ILE A 367 -1.35 -12.92 18.17
N LEU A 368 -2.42 -12.13 18.05
CA LEU A 368 -3.66 -12.60 17.44
C LEU A 368 -3.45 -12.99 15.99
N ALA A 369 -2.67 -12.23 15.21
CA ALA A 369 -2.34 -12.61 13.84
C ALA A 369 -1.60 -13.96 13.78
N SER A 370 -0.68 -14.19 14.71
CA SER A 370 0.16 -15.39 14.74
C SER A 370 -0.60 -16.62 15.28
N LEU A 371 -1.35 -16.45 16.37
CA LEU A 371 -2.25 -17.49 16.90
C LEU A 371 -3.33 -17.84 15.89
N ALA A 372 -3.94 -16.86 15.21
CA ALA A 372 -5.03 -17.12 14.28
C ALA A 372 -4.57 -17.91 13.04
N ARG A 373 -3.29 -17.79 12.63
CA ARG A 373 -2.69 -18.62 11.57
C ARG A 373 -2.64 -20.12 11.93
N ARG A 374 -2.44 -20.47 13.20
CA ARG A 374 -2.30 -21.87 13.64
C ARG A 374 -3.56 -22.43 14.29
N ASN A 375 -4.13 -21.68 15.23
CA ASN A 375 -5.30 -22.06 15.98
C ASN A 375 -6.18 -20.83 16.20
N THR A 376 -7.04 -20.60 15.21
CA THR A 376 -8.03 -19.53 15.19
C THR A 376 -8.97 -19.55 16.41
N GLY A 377 -9.34 -20.72 16.92
CA GLY A 377 -10.16 -20.83 18.14
C GLY A 377 -9.46 -20.27 19.38
N ARG A 378 -8.16 -20.54 19.56
CA ARG A 378 -7.37 -19.91 20.64
C ARG A 378 -7.23 -18.41 20.47
N ALA A 379 -7.10 -17.92 19.23
CA ALA A 379 -7.07 -16.48 18.96
C ALA A 379 -8.40 -15.81 19.35
N ILE A 380 -9.54 -16.47 19.06
CA ILE A 380 -10.87 -16.01 19.47
C ILE A 380 -10.98 -15.97 21.00
N GLN A 381 -10.61 -17.07 21.66
CA GLN A 381 -10.61 -17.14 23.13
C GLN A 381 -9.72 -16.04 23.74
N MET A 382 -8.55 -15.79 23.16
CA MET A 382 -7.67 -14.72 23.63
C MET A 382 -8.31 -13.34 23.46
N LEU A 383 -8.94 -13.06 22.32
CA LEU A 383 -9.56 -11.78 22.01
C LEU A 383 -10.81 -11.50 22.84
N LEU A 384 -11.67 -12.51 23.04
CA LEU A 384 -12.99 -12.35 23.65
C LEU A 384 -12.99 -12.64 25.16
N ASP A 385 -12.17 -13.58 25.62
CA ASP A 385 -12.25 -14.09 26.99
C ASP A 385 -11.02 -13.68 27.83
N VAL A 386 -9.80 -13.84 27.30
CA VAL A 386 -8.57 -13.64 28.09
C VAL A 386 -8.17 -12.18 28.20
N ALA A 387 -8.05 -11.48 27.07
CA ALA A 387 -7.55 -10.10 27.05
C ALA A 387 -8.44 -9.12 27.83
N PRO A 388 -9.79 -9.17 27.73
CA PRO A 388 -10.66 -8.28 28.52
C PRO A 388 -10.53 -8.48 30.04
N VAL A 389 -10.19 -9.69 30.49
CA VAL A 389 -10.01 -10.01 31.92
C VAL A 389 -8.62 -9.63 32.42
N ARG A 390 -7.59 -9.83 31.59
CA ARG A 390 -6.18 -9.66 31.99
C ARG A 390 -5.64 -8.25 31.79
N ILE A 391 -6.24 -7.46 30.90
CA ILE A 391 -5.74 -6.12 30.54
C ILE A 391 -6.80 -5.09 30.96
N PRO A 392 -6.57 -4.33 32.05
CA PRO A 392 -7.51 -3.33 32.52
C PRO A 392 -7.88 -2.33 31.43
N GLY A 393 -9.18 -2.12 31.22
CA GLY A 393 -9.68 -1.17 30.21
C GLY A 393 -9.59 -1.66 28.76
N PHE A 394 -9.13 -2.89 28.50
CA PHE A 394 -9.09 -3.44 27.15
C PHE A 394 -10.49 -3.61 26.57
N ARG A 395 -10.68 -3.07 25.36
CA ARG A 395 -11.86 -3.31 24.53
C ARG A 395 -11.40 -3.74 23.13
N PRO A 396 -11.86 -4.89 22.61
CA PRO A 396 -11.57 -5.31 21.26
C PRO A 396 -11.87 -4.21 20.24
N THR A 397 -10.86 -3.80 19.48
CA THR A 397 -11.02 -2.78 18.43
C THR A 397 -11.42 -3.43 17.10
N PRO A 398 -12.06 -2.69 16.17
CA PRO A 398 -12.38 -3.20 14.84
C PRO A 398 -11.17 -3.82 14.12
N HIS A 399 -9.97 -3.26 14.34
CA HIS A 399 -8.73 -3.77 13.78
C HIS A 399 -8.39 -5.19 14.26
N LEU A 400 -8.55 -5.49 15.57
CA LEU A 400 -8.26 -6.81 16.11
C LEU A 400 -9.24 -7.88 15.60
N TYR A 401 -10.54 -7.53 15.47
CA TYR A 401 -11.51 -8.41 14.82
C TYR A 401 -11.12 -8.69 13.36
N SER A 402 -10.77 -7.63 12.60
CA SER A 402 -10.35 -7.77 11.21
C SER A 402 -9.16 -8.70 11.04
N ILE A 403 -8.19 -8.69 11.96
CA ILE A 403 -7.06 -9.63 11.95
C ILE A 403 -7.54 -11.08 12.05
N VAL A 404 -8.34 -11.40 13.08
CA VAL A 404 -8.73 -12.79 13.33
C VAL A 404 -9.69 -13.28 12.24
N ILE A 405 -10.69 -12.47 11.86
CA ILE A 405 -11.63 -12.80 10.77
C ILE A 405 -10.87 -13.08 9.47
N HIS A 406 -9.92 -12.22 9.09
CA HIS A 406 -9.12 -12.43 7.88
C HIS A 406 -8.39 -13.78 7.87
N GLN A 407 -7.76 -14.14 9.00
CA GLN A 407 -7.05 -15.41 9.11
C GLN A 407 -8.02 -16.61 9.14
N SER A 408 -9.16 -16.49 9.82
CA SER A 408 -10.24 -17.49 9.79
C SER A 408 -10.66 -17.80 8.35
N LEU A 409 -10.87 -16.75 7.55
CA LEU A 409 -11.27 -16.87 6.14
C LEU A 409 -10.19 -17.55 5.28
N LYS A 410 -8.91 -17.23 5.51
CA LYS A 410 -7.79 -17.89 4.80
C LYS A 410 -7.71 -19.39 5.08
N ILE A 411 -7.99 -19.81 6.31
CA ILE A 411 -7.97 -21.22 6.73
C ILE A 411 -9.34 -21.89 6.47
N ARG A 412 -10.29 -21.17 5.86
CA ARG A 412 -11.67 -21.61 5.54
C ARG A 412 -12.49 -22.00 6.78
N LYS A 413 -12.21 -21.39 7.91
CA LYS A 413 -13.00 -21.52 9.14
C LYS A 413 -14.13 -20.50 9.16
N MET A 414 -15.15 -20.76 8.33
CA MET A 414 -16.23 -19.80 8.10
C MET A 414 -17.07 -19.55 9.35
N ASP A 415 -17.39 -20.60 10.13
CA ASP A 415 -18.19 -20.48 11.35
C ASP A 415 -17.54 -19.56 12.41
N GLU A 416 -16.22 -19.70 12.57
CA GLU A 416 -15.43 -18.87 13.46
C GLU A 416 -15.41 -17.40 12.99
N ALA A 417 -15.31 -17.15 11.67
CA ALA A 417 -15.39 -15.81 11.09
C ALA A 417 -16.77 -15.17 11.30
N ILE A 418 -17.85 -15.94 11.11
CA ILE A 418 -19.23 -15.50 11.32
C ILE A 418 -19.47 -15.13 12.79
N LYS A 419 -19.07 -16.00 13.72
CA LYS A 419 -19.21 -15.75 15.17
C LYS A 419 -18.54 -14.43 15.57
N LEU A 420 -17.32 -14.18 15.07
CA LEU A 420 -16.60 -12.93 15.33
C LEU A 420 -17.28 -11.71 14.72
N LEU A 421 -17.80 -11.84 13.50
CA LEU A 421 -18.51 -10.75 12.83
C LEU A 421 -19.79 -10.37 13.58
N GLU A 422 -20.57 -11.36 14.01
CA GLU A 422 -21.79 -11.16 14.81
C GLU A 422 -21.45 -10.56 16.18
N HIS A 423 -20.39 -11.04 16.84
CA HIS A 423 -19.92 -10.46 18.10
C HIS A 423 -19.46 -9.01 17.94
N ALA A 424 -18.68 -8.69 16.89
CA ALA A 424 -18.25 -7.32 16.61
C ALA A 424 -19.44 -6.37 16.40
N ARG A 425 -20.49 -6.84 15.71
CA ARG A 425 -21.75 -6.09 15.54
C ARG A 425 -22.46 -5.88 16.88
N GLY A 426 -22.63 -6.93 17.68
CA GLY A 426 -23.29 -6.87 18.99
C GLY A 426 -22.56 -5.98 20.00
N ALA A 427 -21.23 -5.94 19.93
CA ALA A 427 -20.38 -5.08 20.76
C ALA A 427 -20.37 -3.60 20.34
N GLY A 428 -21.03 -3.25 19.22
CA GLY A 428 -21.00 -1.89 18.69
C GLY A 428 -19.61 -1.45 18.23
N CYS A 429 -18.71 -2.39 17.92
CA CYS A 429 -17.43 -2.07 17.31
C CYS A 429 -17.72 -1.44 15.94
N GLY A 430 -17.19 -0.23 15.69
CA GLY A 430 -17.45 0.53 14.46
C GLY A 430 -17.12 -0.21 13.16
N SER A 431 -17.15 0.46 12.01
CA SER A 431 -16.97 -0.20 10.72
C SER A 431 -15.65 -0.99 10.65
N LEU A 432 -15.76 -2.32 10.52
CA LEU A 432 -14.63 -3.21 10.26
C LEU A 432 -13.92 -2.83 8.96
N ASP A 433 -12.69 -3.31 8.78
CA ASP A 433 -11.92 -3.08 7.56
C ASP A 433 -12.73 -3.53 6.32
N PRO A 434 -12.99 -2.62 5.36
CA PRO A 434 -13.73 -2.94 4.14
C PRO A 434 -13.14 -4.12 3.36
N VAL A 435 -11.81 -4.29 3.38
CA VAL A 435 -11.14 -5.39 2.68
C VAL A 435 -11.51 -6.73 3.30
N VAL A 436 -11.59 -6.80 4.63
CA VAL A 436 -11.96 -8.03 5.34
C VAL A 436 -13.43 -8.38 5.14
N LEU A 437 -14.31 -7.38 5.11
CA LEU A 437 -15.72 -7.59 4.79
C LEU A 437 -15.92 -8.05 3.35
N ASP A 438 -15.16 -7.50 2.40
CA ASP A 438 -15.16 -7.91 1.00
C ASP A 438 -14.62 -9.35 0.84
N ASP A 439 -13.56 -9.72 1.56
CA ASP A 439 -13.05 -11.09 1.63
C ASP A 439 -14.05 -12.07 2.25
N PHE A 440 -14.77 -11.65 3.30
CA PHE A 440 -15.85 -12.43 3.91
C PHE A 440 -16.97 -12.72 2.90
N ILE A 441 -17.39 -11.71 2.13
CA ILE A 441 -18.43 -11.88 1.10
C ILE A 441 -17.93 -12.84 0.01
N ARG A 442 -16.70 -12.66 -0.48
CA ARG A 442 -16.12 -13.57 -1.47
C ARG A 442 -16.05 -15.02 -0.98
N ALA A 443 -15.65 -15.23 0.26
CA ALA A 443 -15.60 -16.55 0.88
C ALA A 443 -17.01 -17.16 1.00
N SER A 444 -17.99 -16.38 1.46
CA SER A 444 -19.39 -16.78 1.55
C SER A 444 -19.96 -17.19 0.20
N LEU A 445 -19.70 -16.40 -0.86
CA LEU A 445 -20.15 -16.70 -2.21
C LEU A 445 -19.53 -17.99 -2.73
N LYS A 446 -18.24 -18.22 -2.46
CA LYS A 446 -17.55 -19.46 -2.85
C LYS A 446 -18.14 -20.67 -2.15
N ASP A 447 -18.48 -20.54 -0.86
CA ASP A 447 -19.11 -21.60 -0.07
C ASP A 447 -20.52 -21.93 -0.58
N ILE A 448 -21.32 -20.90 -0.90
CA ILE A 448 -22.63 -21.07 -1.56
C ILE A 448 -22.49 -21.80 -2.91
N THR A 449 -21.54 -21.38 -3.76
CA THR A 449 -21.33 -22.03 -5.06
C THR A 449 -20.87 -23.48 -4.90
N TYR A 450 -19.97 -23.75 -3.95
CA TYR A 450 -19.48 -25.11 -3.68
C TYR A 450 -20.60 -26.02 -3.16
N SER A 451 -21.37 -25.56 -2.18
CA SER A 451 -22.51 -26.29 -1.64
C SER A 451 -23.57 -26.53 -2.73
N TRP A 452 -23.82 -25.57 -3.62
CA TRP A 452 -24.75 -25.73 -4.76
C TRP A 452 -24.31 -26.84 -5.72
N ARG A 453 -23.03 -26.88 -6.09
CA ARG A 453 -22.50 -27.92 -6.99
C ARG A 453 -22.58 -29.32 -6.38
N ARG A 454 -22.37 -29.45 -5.06
CA ARG A 454 -22.49 -30.74 -4.37
C ARG A 454 -23.90 -31.31 -4.43
N GLY A 455 -24.92 -30.46 -4.42
CA GLY A 455 -26.33 -30.87 -4.50
C GLY A 455 -26.96 -30.83 -5.89
N SER A 456 -26.18 -30.59 -6.95
CA SER A 456 -26.71 -30.48 -8.31
C SER A 456 -26.91 -31.86 -8.97
N PRO A 457 -27.90 -32.02 -9.86
CA PRO A 457 -28.07 -33.25 -10.65
C PRO A 457 -26.82 -33.49 -11.50
N GLY A 458 -25.99 -34.45 -11.11
CA GLY A 458 -24.67 -34.70 -11.70
C GLY A 458 -23.52 -34.80 -10.69
N SER A 459 -23.75 -34.55 -9.40
CA SER A 459 -22.77 -34.89 -8.36
C SER A 459 -22.78 -36.41 -8.09
N ASN A 460 -21.62 -36.98 -7.75
CA ASN A 460 -21.48 -38.41 -7.44
C ASN A 460 -22.18 -38.85 -6.13
N HIS A 461 -22.88 -37.94 -5.46
CA HIS A 461 -23.65 -38.18 -4.24
C HIS A 461 -24.99 -37.43 -4.29
N PRO A 462 -26.09 -38.08 -4.72
CA PRO A 462 -27.41 -37.46 -4.68
C PRO A 462 -27.81 -37.20 -3.22
N LEU A 463 -28.17 -35.96 -2.91
CA LEU A 463 -28.63 -35.55 -1.60
C LEU A 463 -30.08 -36.00 -1.38
N THR A 464 -30.41 -36.35 -0.14
CA THR A 464 -31.79 -36.56 0.29
C THR A 464 -32.60 -35.26 0.26
N SER A 465 -33.94 -35.39 0.25
CA SER A 465 -34.85 -34.23 0.31
C SER A 465 -34.60 -33.35 1.54
N ASP A 466 -34.32 -33.96 2.69
CA ASP A 466 -34.06 -33.25 3.94
C ASP A 466 -32.71 -32.52 3.91
N GLU A 467 -31.67 -33.15 3.37
CA GLU A 467 -30.36 -32.50 3.18
C GLU A 467 -30.46 -31.32 2.21
N LEU A 468 -31.24 -31.44 1.13
CA LEU A 468 -31.49 -30.33 0.20
C LEU A 468 -32.19 -29.16 0.87
N LYS A 469 -33.14 -29.42 1.77
CA LYS A 469 -33.85 -28.39 2.53
C LYS A 469 -32.90 -27.67 3.49
N VAL A 470 -32.14 -28.41 4.30
CA VAL A 470 -31.14 -27.85 5.23
C VAL A 470 -30.12 -27.00 4.49
N MET A 471 -29.58 -27.49 3.37
CA MET A 471 -28.63 -26.74 2.55
C MET A 471 -29.24 -25.49 1.94
N THR A 472 -30.51 -25.52 1.56
CA THR A 472 -31.20 -24.33 1.04
C THR A 472 -31.33 -23.26 2.12
N ASP A 473 -31.70 -23.64 3.33
CA ASP A 473 -31.80 -22.71 4.47
C ASP A 473 -30.44 -22.12 4.87
N GLU A 474 -29.38 -22.91 4.83
CA GLU A 474 -27.99 -22.43 5.04
C GLU A 474 -27.55 -21.43 3.97
N ARG A 475 -27.85 -21.68 2.70
CA ARG A 475 -27.53 -20.77 1.60
C ARG A 475 -28.30 -19.46 1.71
N LEU A 476 -29.58 -19.52 2.08
CA LEU A 476 -30.42 -18.33 2.31
C LEU A 476 -29.88 -17.49 3.47
N ARG A 477 -29.52 -18.12 4.59
CA ARG A 477 -28.85 -17.44 5.72
C ARG A 477 -27.53 -16.79 5.29
N SER A 478 -26.73 -17.48 4.48
CA SER A 478 -25.46 -16.95 3.97
C SER A 478 -25.66 -15.74 3.04
N LEU A 479 -26.66 -15.78 2.16
CA LEU A 479 -27.04 -14.65 1.31
C LEU A 479 -27.57 -13.45 2.11
N ALA A 480 -28.37 -13.69 3.15
CA ALA A 480 -28.83 -12.64 4.05
C ALA A 480 -27.65 -11.97 4.77
N ARG A 481 -26.66 -12.75 5.24
CA ARG A 481 -25.41 -12.23 5.82
C ARG A 481 -24.60 -11.41 4.83
N ILE A 482 -24.52 -11.84 3.56
CA ILE A 482 -23.85 -11.07 2.50
C ILE A 482 -24.54 -9.70 2.32
N LEU A 483 -25.87 -9.67 2.25
CA LEU A 483 -26.64 -8.42 2.16
C LEU A 483 -26.39 -7.49 3.34
N ASP A 484 -26.40 -8.03 4.56
CA ASP A 484 -26.06 -7.27 5.76
C ASP A 484 -24.62 -6.72 5.72
N THR A 485 -23.68 -7.52 5.24
CA THR A 485 -22.28 -7.10 5.11
C THR A 485 -22.11 -6.02 4.04
N PHE A 486 -22.86 -6.10 2.94
CA PHE A 486 -22.93 -5.02 1.95
C PHE A 486 -23.47 -3.72 2.55
N ARG A 487 -24.53 -3.79 3.36
CA ARG A 487 -25.07 -2.61 4.07
C ARG A 487 -24.02 -1.95 4.98
N LEU A 488 -23.15 -2.75 5.62
CA LEU A 488 -22.03 -2.23 6.42
C LEU A 488 -20.95 -1.55 5.56
N LEU A 489 -20.67 -2.09 4.37
CA LEU A 489 -19.70 -1.51 3.44
C LEU A 489 -20.19 -0.20 2.81
N GLY A 490 -21.49 -0.09 2.54
CA GLY A 490 -22.08 1.07 1.88
C GLY A 490 -21.38 1.36 0.54
N THR A 491 -20.93 2.61 0.37
CA THR A 491 -20.23 3.07 -0.87
C THR A 491 -18.82 2.51 -1.03
N LYS A 492 -18.26 1.84 -0.01
CA LYS A 492 -16.91 1.23 -0.05
C LYS A 492 -16.93 -0.19 -0.62
N ALA A 493 -18.09 -0.74 -0.96
CA ALA A 493 -18.18 -2.09 -1.50
C ALA A 493 -17.54 -2.19 -2.89
N ASN A 494 -16.89 -3.32 -3.14
CA ASN A 494 -16.20 -3.60 -4.39
C ASN A 494 -17.21 -4.03 -5.48
N VAL A 495 -17.27 -3.27 -6.59
CA VAL A 495 -18.24 -3.49 -7.69
C VAL A 495 -18.19 -4.92 -8.23
N PRO A 496 -17.01 -5.48 -8.60
CA PRO A 496 -16.85 -6.90 -8.93
C PRO A 496 -17.47 -7.88 -7.94
N THR A 497 -17.30 -7.66 -6.63
CA THR A 497 -17.87 -8.54 -5.60
C THR A 497 -19.39 -8.47 -5.58
N VAL A 498 -19.97 -7.28 -5.70
CA VAL A 498 -21.43 -7.09 -5.80
C VAL A 498 -21.99 -7.80 -7.04
N ARG A 499 -21.32 -7.66 -8.20
CA ARG A 499 -21.71 -8.36 -9.42
C ARG A 499 -21.70 -9.88 -9.22
N ARG A 500 -20.61 -10.41 -8.66
CA ARG A 500 -20.50 -11.84 -8.40
C ARG A 500 -21.59 -12.33 -7.46
N ALA A 501 -22.00 -11.53 -6.47
CA ALA A 501 -23.10 -11.87 -5.59
C ALA A 501 -24.45 -11.98 -6.32
N ILE A 502 -24.73 -11.04 -7.24
CA ILE A 502 -25.93 -11.08 -8.10
C ILE A 502 -25.91 -12.33 -8.99
N GLU A 503 -24.78 -12.61 -9.65
CA GLU A 503 -24.60 -13.80 -10.50
C GLU A 503 -24.86 -15.09 -9.72
N VAL A 504 -24.21 -15.25 -8.55
CA VAL A 504 -24.39 -16.45 -7.71
C VAL A 504 -25.84 -16.58 -7.26
N ALA A 505 -26.50 -15.49 -6.86
CA ALA A 505 -27.92 -15.52 -6.46
C ALA A 505 -28.82 -15.98 -7.62
N ILE A 506 -28.54 -15.57 -8.87
CA ILE A 506 -29.25 -16.04 -10.06
C ILE A 506 -28.96 -17.53 -10.34
N GLU A 507 -27.69 -17.94 -10.27
CA GLU A 507 -27.25 -19.34 -10.50
C GLU A 507 -27.99 -20.31 -9.55
N ILE A 508 -28.17 -19.93 -8.29
CA ILE A 508 -28.87 -20.75 -7.28
C ILE A 508 -30.40 -20.52 -7.26
N ARG A 509 -30.95 -19.86 -8.29
CA ARG A 509 -32.39 -19.59 -8.47
C ARG A 509 -33.02 -18.70 -7.39
N GLN A 510 -32.24 -17.85 -6.73
CA GLN A 510 -32.70 -16.89 -5.73
C GLN A 510 -32.85 -15.48 -6.32
N ALA A 511 -33.77 -15.34 -7.29
CA ALA A 511 -33.94 -14.10 -8.06
C ALA A 511 -34.40 -12.89 -7.20
N ARG A 512 -35.15 -13.13 -6.12
CA ARG A 512 -35.55 -12.07 -5.17
C ARG A 512 -34.33 -11.43 -4.50
N ILE A 513 -33.39 -12.25 -4.05
CA ILE A 513 -32.15 -11.77 -3.41
C ILE A 513 -31.24 -11.08 -4.43
N ALA A 514 -31.13 -11.61 -5.64
CA ALA A 514 -30.40 -10.96 -6.73
C ALA A 514 -30.93 -9.55 -7.00
N TRP A 515 -32.25 -9.39 -6.97
CA TRP A 515 -32.92 -8.09 -7.07
C TRP A 515 -32.61 -7.20 -5.86
N ASP A 516 -32.67 -7.70 -4.63
CA ASP A 516 -32.38 -6.92 -3.42
C ASP A 516 -30.94 -6.38 -3.41
N ILE A 517 -29.95 -7.21 -3.78
CA ILE A 517 -28.54 -6.82 -3.91
C ILE A 517 -28.39 -5.72 -4.97
N ARG A 518 -29.08 -5.86 -6.11
CA ARG A 518 -29.02 -4.89 -7.20
C ARG A 518 -29.60 -3.53 -6.79
N VAL A 519 -30.81 -3.52 -6.24
CA VAL A 519 -31.49 -2.29 -5.80
C VAL A 519 -30.69 -1.60 -4.70
N TRP A 520 -30.15 -2.35 -3.74
CA TRP A 520 -29.23 -1.79 -2.75
C TRP A 520 -28.03 -1.11 -3.43
N GLY A 521 -27.35 -1.80 -4.35
CA GLY A 521 -26.17 -1.26 -5.04
C GLY A 521 -26.46 -0.03 -5.91
N GLU A 522 -27.66 0.06 -6.50
CA GLU A 522 -28.13 1.27 -7.17
C GLU A 522 -28.39 2.41 -6.18
N GLY A 523 -29.05 2.12 -5.06
CA GLY A 523 -29.35 3.10 -4.01
C GLY A 523 -28.10 3.72 -3.37
N VAL A 524 -27.01 2.96 -3.25
CA VAL A 524 -25.71 3.49 -2.75
C VAL A 524 -24.81 4.03 -3.87
N GLY A 525 -25.25 4.02 -5.14
CA GLY A 525 -24.51 4.56 -6.28
C GLY A 525 -23.23 3.78 -6.62
N ILE A 526 -23.22 2.47 -6.42
CA ILE A 526 -22.12 1.57 -6.81
C ILE A 526 -22.12 1.37 -8.33
N PHE A 527 -23.30 1.22 -8.92
CA PHE A 527 -23.46 1.08 -10.36
C PHE A 527 -23.46 2.46 -11.02
N GLY A 528 -22.69 2.62 -12.11
CA GLY A 528 -22.52 3.90 -12.82
C GLY A 528 -21.24 4.68 -12.48
N ARG A 529 -20.48 4.25 -11.45
CA ARG A 529 -19.12 4.79 -11.21
C ARG A 529 -18.11 4.14 -12.16
N LYS A 530 -17.19 4.95 -12.71
CA LYS A 530 -15.98 4.43 -13.35
C LYS A 530 -15.11 3.80 -12.26
N TYR A 531 -14.71 2.53 -12.42
CA TYR A 531 -13.75 1.90 -11.51
C TYR A 531 -12.53 1.39 -12.26
N THR A 532 -11.39 1.49 -11.60
CA THR A 532 -10.10 0.99 -12.08
C THR A 532 -9.93 -0.46 -11.62
N HIS A 533 -10.05 -1.39 -12.56
CA HIS A 533 -9.64 -2.76 -12.31
C HIS A 533 -8.11 -2.82 -12.33
N THR A 534 -7.49 -3.27 -11.25
CA THR A 534 -6.07 -3.68 -11.24
C THR A 534 -6.04 -5.20 -11.42
N PRO A 535 -5.84 -5.72 -12.66
CA PRO A 535 -5.60 -7.15 -12.80
C PRO A 535 -4.28 -7.49 -12.11
N GLY A 536 -4.24 -8.65 -11.44
CA GLY A 536 -3.06 -9.15 -10.72
C GLY A 536 -1.84 -9.45 -11.61
N ASP A 537 -1.99 -9.33 -12.93
CA ASP A 537 -0.91 -9.36 -13.90
C ASP A 537 -0.73 -7.94 -14.44
N GLY A 538 0.48 -7.40 -14.38
CA GLY A 538 0.86 -6.00 -14.66
C GLY A 538 0.58 -5.45 -16.07
N LYS A 539 -0.61 -5.69 -16.62
CA LYS A 539 -1.20 -5.00 -17.76
C LYS A 539 -2.07 -3.86 -17.23
N GLY A 540 -1.90 -2.68 -17.81
CA GLY A 540 -2.42 -1.40 -17.31
C GLY A 540 -3.90 -1.37 -16.92
N THR A 541 -4.25 -0.36 -16.12
CA THR A 541 -5.61 -0.06 -15.68
C THR A 541 -6.54 0.11 -16.86
N LYS A 542 -7.39 -0.89 -17.13
CA LYS A 542 -8.54 -0.71 -18.02
C LYS A 542 -9.65 -0.04 -17.22
N GLU A 543 -10.04 1.16 -17.65
CA GLU A 543 -11.29 1.78 -17.21
C GLU A 543 -12.43 0.91 -17.73
N GLN A 544 -13.18 0.28 -16.83
CA GLN A 544 -14.39 -0.45 -17.18
C GLN A 544 -15.59 0.34 -16.64
N ALA A 545 -16.34 0.98 -17.53
CA ALA A 545 -17.65 1.51 -17.20
C ALA A 545 -18.63 0.32 -17.11
N ASP A 546 -19.32 0.17 -15.99
CA ASP A 546 -20.38 -0.84 -15.89
C ASP A 546 -21.64 -0.31 -16.57
N GLU A 547 -22.02 -0.91 -17.68
CA GLU A 547 -23.27 -0.57 -18.38
C GLU A 547 -24.52 -1.05 -17.61
N GLY A 548 -24.41 -1.89 -16.57
CA GLY A 548 -25.50 -2.32 -15.68
C GLY A 548 -26.59 -3.20 -16.33
N LYS A 549 -26.82 -3.07 -17.64
CA LYS A 549 -27.93 -3.63 -18.41
C LYS A 549 -27.97 -5.17 -18.42
N SER A 550 -26.81 -5.83 -18.48
CA SER A 550 -26.75 -7.31 -18.55
C SER A 550 -27.26 -7.98 -17.27
N SER A 551 -26.91 -7.43 -16.10
CA SER A 551 -27.38 -7.94 -14.80
C SER A 551 -28.89 -7.73 -14.64
N VAL A 552 -29.41 -6.55 -15.03
CA VAL A 552 -30.84 -6.23 -15.01
C VAL A 552 -31.66 -7.19 -15.85
N LEU A 553 -31.24 -7.45 -17.10
CA LEU A 553 -31.95 -8.39 -17.98
C LEU A 553 -31.97 -9.81 -17.41
N SER A 554 -30.86 -10.26 -16.83
CA SER A 554 -30.76 -11.59 -16.22
C SER A 554 -31.70 -11.71 -15.01
N ILE A 555 -31.72 -10.71 -14.12
CA ILE A 555 -32.67 -10.65 -12.99
C ILE A 555 -34.11 -10.66 -13.50
N CYS A 556 -34.47 -9.86 -14.51
CA CYS A 556 -35.82 -9.81 -15.06
C CYS A 556 -36.27 -11.17 -15.64
N ARG A 557 -35.40 -11.87 -16.38
CA ARG A 557 -35.71 -13.22 -16.89
C ARG A 557 -35.96 -14.20 -15.74
N SER A 558 -35.13 -14.17 -14.70
CA SER A 558 -35.29 -15.04 -13.54
C SER A 558 -36.56 -14.72 -12.73
N LEU A 559 -36.93 -13.45 -12.56
CA LEU A 559 -38.18 -13.05 -11.90
C LEU A 559 -39.41 -13.51 -12.69
N ARG A 560 -39.42 -13.39 -14.03
CA ARG A 560 -40.50 -13.92 -14.87
C ARG A 560 -40.64 -15.44 -14.73
N SER A 561 -39.52 -16.16 -14.68
CA SER A 561 -39.54 -17.61 -14.46
C SER A 561 -40.15 -17.99 -13.10
N LEU A 562 -39.95 -17.19 -12.04
CA LEU A 562 -40.63 -17.41 -10.76
C LEU A 562 -42.15 -17.21 -10.87
N HIS A 563 -42.59 -16.17 -11.59
CA HIS A 563 -44.01 -15.92 -11.82
C HIS A 563 -44.67 -17.04 -12.64
N GLN A 564 -44.03 -17.49 -13.72
CA GLN A 564 -44.52 -18.62 -14.53
C GLN A 564 -44.67 -19.93 -13.74
N ARG A 565 -43.91 -20.09 -12.64
CA ARG A 565 -44.01 -21.24 -11.73
C ARG A 565 -45.01 -21.03 -10.58
N GLY A 566 -45.73 -19.91 -10.55
CA GLY A 566 -46.66 -19.57 -9.47
C GLY A 566 -46.00 -19.18 -8.14
N LEU A 567 -44.68 -18.93 -8.11
CA LEU A 567 -43.93 -18.61 -6.89
C LEU A 567 -43.86 -17.10 -6.60
N MET A 568 -44.40 -16.27 -7.50
CA MET A 568 -44.41 -14.82 -7.43
C MET A 568 -45.68 -14.29 -8.07
N ASP A 569 -46.38 -13.38 -7.40
CA ASP A 569 -47.59 -12.77 -7.95
C ASP A 569 -47.25 -11.71 -9.03
N LYS A 570 -48.22 -11.42 -9.89
CA LYS A 570 -48.07 -10.47 -11.01
C LYS A 570 -47.75 -9.06 -10.52
N SER A 571 -48.30 -8.64 -9.38
CA SER A 571 -48.11 -7.30 -8.82
C SER A 571 -46.69 -7.09 -8.28
N GLU A 572 -46.13 -8.10 -7.61
CA GLU A 572 -44.76 -8.15 -7.10
C GLU A 572 -43.78 -8.13 -8.26
N LEU A 573 -44.00 -8.95 -9.30
CA LEU A 573 -43.18 -8.97 -10.50
C LEU A 573 -43.06 -7.58 -11.14
N TRP A 574 -44.20 -6.93 -11.41
CA TRP A 574 -44.20 -5.61 -12.06
C TRP A 574 -43.61 -4.53 -11.16
N SER A 575 -43.84 -4.60 -9.84
CA SER A 575 -43.20 -3.70 -8.88
C SER A 575 -41.67 -3.79 -8.94
N LYS A 576 -41.13 -5.02 -8.87
CA LYS A 576 -39.69 -5.29 -8.95
C LYS A 576 -39.09 -4.93 -10.32
N MET A 577 -39.78 -5.21 -11.41
CA MET A 577 -39.31 -4.86 -12.77
C MET A 577 -39.24 -3.35 -12.99
N ARG A 578 -40.22 -2.59 -12.48
CA ARG A 578 -40.21 -1.11 -12.55
C ARG A 578 -39.06 -0.51 -11.77
N ALA A 579 -38.76 -1.05 -10.58
CA ALA A 579 -37.64 -0.58 -9.76
C ALA A 579 -36.27 -0.74 -10.46
N LEU A 580 -36.13 -1.71 -11.36
CA LEU A 580 -34.91 -1.89 -12.19
C LEU A 580 -34.86 -0.97 -13.43
N GLY A 581 -35.81 -0.06 -13.60
CA GLY A 581 -35.87 0.84 -14.75
C GLY A 581 -36.29 0.18 -16.07
N VAL A 582 -36.82 -1.05 -16.03
CA VAL A 582 -37.37 -1.72 -17.22
C VAL A 582 -38.77 -1.19 -17.47
N GLY A 583 -38.89 -0.18 -18.34
CA GLY A 583 -40.17 0.38 -18.75
C GLY A 583 -41.05 -0.65 -19.48
N THR A 584 -42.36 -0.54 -19.28
CA THR A 584 -43.39 -1.33 -19.98
C THR A 584 -43.24 -1.27 -21.50
N LYS A 585 -42.77 -0.15 -22.05
CA LYS A 585 -42.64 0.10 -23.49
C LYS A 585 -41.58 -0.74 -24.24
N SER A 586 -40.59 -1.32 -23.55
CA SER A 586 -39.54 -2.12 -24.22
C SER A 586 -39.84 -3.62 -24.29
N VAL A 587 -40.88 -4.09 -23.60
CA VAL A 587 -41.23 -5.52 -23.52
C VAL A 587 -42.37 -5.90 -24.44
N GLU A 588 -43.33 -4.99 -24.68
CA GLU A 588 -44.43 -5.21 -25.64
C GLU A 588 -43.95 -5.38 -27.09
N ARG A 589 -42.70 -5.03 -27.42
CA ARG A 589 -42.18 -5.14 -28.79
C ARG A 589 -41.48 -6.46 -29.13
N ARG A 590 -41.33 -7.42 -28.20
CA ARG A 590 -40.58 -8.66 -28.52
C ARG A 590 -41.07 -10.00 -27.97
N VAL A 591 -42.18 -10.08 -27.25
CA VAL A 591 -42.86 -11.36 -27.03
C VAL A 591 -44.34 -11.06 -26.88
N ASP A 592 -45.11 -11.34 -27.93
CA ASP A 592 -46.55 -11.56 -27.81
C ASP A 592 -46.73 -12.73 -26.84
N ILE A 593 -47.28 -12.43 -25.67
CA ILE A 593 -47.88 -13.44 -24.83
C ILE A 593 -49.28 -13.59 -25.41
N GLU A 594 -49.43 -14.53 -26.36
CA GLU A 594 -50.75 -15.11 -26.59
C GLU A 594 -51.11 -15.87 -25.32
N ASP A 595 -52.21 -15.44 -24.70
CA ASP A 595 -52.91 -16.16 -23.65
C ASP A 595 -53.35 -17.52 -24.21
N GLU A 596 -52.52 -18.57 -24.07
CA GLU A 596 -53.02 -19.94 -24.11
C GLU A 596 -53.65 -20.28 -22.75
N ASP A 597 -54.84 -19.74 -22.52
CA ASP A 597 -55.87 -20.38 -21.68
C ASP A 597 -56.28 -21.69 -22.39
N GLY A 598 -55.49 -22.75 -22.24
CA GLY A 598 -55.75 -23.99 -22.98
C GLY A 598 -54.75 -25.14 -22.84
N ALA A 599 -53.98 -25.24 -21.75
CA ALA A 599 -53.16 -26.43 -21.52
C ALA A 599 -53.36 -26.98 -20.10
N VAL A 600 -54.10 -28.10 -20.05
CA VAL A 600 -54.34 -28.97 -18.89
C VAL A 600 -53.01 -29.35 -18.19
N PRO A 601 -52.97 -29.54 -16.86
CA PRO A 601 -51.74 -29.84 -16.14
C PRO A 601 -51.22 -31.22 -16.53
N VAL A 602 -49.95 -31.33 -16.91
CA VAL A 602 -49.27 -32.63 -16.99
C VAL A 602 -49.06 -33.15 -15.58
N SER A 603 -49.97 -34.04 -15.22
CA SER A 603 -49.97 -34.89 -14.03
C SER A 603 -48.63 -35.61 -13.84
N LEU A 604 -48.27 -35.71 -12.56
CA LEU A 604 -47.55 -36.82 -11.94
C LEU A 604 -47.66 -38.11 -12.78
N ARG A 605 -46.52 -38.63 -13.25
CA ARG A 605 -46.38 -40.02 -13.66
C ARG A 605 -45.35 -40.66 -12.75
N ASN A 606 -45.84 -41.19 -11.64
CA ASN A 606 -45.12 -42.20 -10.88
C ASN A 606 -45.08 -43.48 -11.71
N GLN A 607 -43.87 -44.00 -11.90
CA GLN A 607 -43.66 -45.43 -12.09
C GLN A 607 -44.00 -46.11 -10.76
N VAL A 608 -45.00 -46.98 -10.77
CA VAL A 608 -44.98 -48.22 -9.98
C VAL A 608 -45.54 -49.30 -10.88
N GLU A 609 -44.64 -50.15 -11.38
CA GLU A 609 -44.97 -51.48 -11.86
C GLU A 609 -45.36 -52.34 -10.66
N THR A 610 -46.47 -53.06 -10.78
CA THR A 610 -46.65 -54.35 -10.10
C THR A 610 -47.10 -55.37 -11.14
N VAL A 611 -46.19 -56.31 -11.41
CA VAL A 611 -46.39 -57.66 -11.98
C VAL A 611 -47.48 -58.40 -11.18
N PRO A 612 -48.26 -59.38 -11.71
CA PRO A 612 -48.08 -60.17 -12.94
C PRO A 612 -49.09 -59.94 -14.07
#